data_AF-A0A4Q3UHZ0-F1
#
_entry.id   AF-A0A4Q3UHZ0-F1
#
_cell.length_a   1.000
_cell.length_b   1.000
_cell.length_c   1.000
_cell.angle_alpha   90.00
_cell.angle_beta   90.00
_cell.angle_gamma   90.00
#
_symmetry.space_group_name_H-M   'P 1'
#
loop_
_entity.id
_entity.type
_entity.pdbx_description
1 polymer ?
#
loop_
_entity_poly.entity_id
_entity_poly.type
_entity_poly.pdbx_seq_one_letter_code
_entity_poly.pdbx_strand_id
1 'polypeptide(L)'
;PDVLADTAFCIELGRYLVGESGVYLATVIDRKESHGEVFLVTDGGLHHQLAASGNFGTVVRRNYPSAIATRYGAAAEEEASIVGCLCTPLDILANKGGFPRAEVGDLVAIFCAGAYGASASPAAFLGQGPAGEMLV
;
A
#
# COMPACT_ATOMS: atom_id res chain seq x y z
N PRO A 1 3.13 -38.21 -21.96
CA PRO A 1 4.05 -39.10 -22.70
C PRO A 1 4.96 -39.86 -21.73
N ASP A 2 5.34 -41.10 -22.05
CA ASP A 2 6.14 -41.97 -21.17
C ASP A 2 7.44 -41.31 -20.70
N VAL A 3 8.01 -40.41 -21.51
CA VAL A 3 9.20 -39.61 -21.19
C VAL A 3 9.04 -38.70 -19.95
N LEU A 4 7.82 -38.44 -19.50
CA LEU A 4 7.51 -37.60 -18.33
C LEU A 4 7.00 -38.41 -17.13
N ALA A 5 6.93 -39.74 -17.21
CA ALA A 5 6.25 -40.59 -16.22
C ALA A 5 6.82 -40.45 -14.79
N ASP A 6 8.13 -40.23 -14.67
CA ASP A 6 8.83 -40.12 -13.38
C ASP A 6 9.12 -38.66 -12.97
N THR A 7 8.53 -37.68 -13.67
CA THR A 7 8.78 -36.26 -13.38
C THR A 7 8.02 -35.82 -12.12
N ALA A 8 8.73 -35.27 -11.14
CA ALA A 8 8.13 -34.58 -10.01
C ALA A 8 7.78 -33.13 -10.35
N PHE A 9 6.62 -32.66 -9.91
CA PHE A 9 6.20 -31.28 -10.09
C PHE A 9 6.67 -30.40 -8.93
N CYS A 10 7.12 -29.18 -9.27
CA CYS A 10 7.40 -28.11 -8.31
C CYS A 10 6.66 -26.85 -8.73
N ILE A 11 6.15 -26.08 -7.76
CA ILE A 11 5.52 -24.78 -7.98
C ILE A 11 6.11 -23.76 -6.98
N GLU A 12 6.59 -22.63 -7.49
CA GLU A 12 7.25 -21.59 -6.70
C GLU A 12 6.29 -20.42 -6.41
N LEU A 13 5.28 -20.68 -5.58
CA LEU A 13 4.27 -19.68 -5.24
C LEU A 13 4.77 -18.76 -4.11
N GLY A 14 5.11 -17.51 -4.45
CA GLY A 14 5.38 -16.46 -3.47
C GLY A 14 4.12 -15.67 -3.13
N ARG A 15 3.74 -14.73 -4.01
CA ARG A 15 2.61 -13.80 -3.83
C ARG A 15 1.31 -14.49 -3.41
N TYR A 16 1.03 -15.65 -3.99
CA TYR A 16 -0.20 -16.39 -3.71
C TYR A 16 -0.28 -16.84 -2.24
N LEU A 17 0.85 -17.21 -1.63
CA LEU A 17 0.87 -17.70 -0.25
C LEU A 17 0.75 -16.55 0.77
N VAL A 18 1.37 -15.40 0.51
CA VAL A 18 1.57 -14.35 1.51
C VAL A 18 1.00 -12.99 1.14
N GLY A 19 0.43 -12.83 -0.06
CA GLY A 19 -0.06 -11.53 -0.54
C GLY A 19 -1.13 -10.95 0.38
N GLU A 20 -2.17 -11.73 0.66
CA GLU A 20 -3.33 -11.32 1.45
C GLU A 20 -3.09 -11.35 2.97
N SER A 21 -2.00 -11.99 3.43
CA SER A 21 -1.71 -12.11 4.87
C SER A 21 -1.12 -10.84 5.49
N GLY A 22 -0.71 -9.86 4.67
CA GLY A 22 -0.12 -8.60 5.14
C GLY A 22 -1.05 -7.40 4.97
N VAL A 23 -1.09 -6.56 5.99
CA VAL A 23 -1.73 -5.24 5.96
C VAL A 23 -0.66 -4.21 6.36
N TYR A 24 -0.51 -3.18 5.55
CA TYR A 24 0.37 -2.06 5.86
C TYR A 24 -0.45 -0.92 6.47
N LEU A 25 -0.01 -0.43 7.63
CA LEU A 25 -0.64 0.67 8.35
C LEU A 25 0.25 1.90 8.31
N ALA A 26 -0.36 3.07 8.16
CA ALA A 26 0.30 4.36 8.26
C ALA A 26 -0.64 5.41 8.86
N THR A 27 -0.13 6.35 9.63
CA THR A 27 -0.91 7.42 10.26
C THR A 27 -1.03 8.59 9.31
N VAL A 28 -2.22 9.17 9.19
CA VAL A 28 -2.41 10.46 8.51
C VAL A 28 -1.76 11.55 9.36
N ILE A 29 -0.73 12.22 8.84
CA ILE A 29 0.00 13.29 9.52
C ILE A 29 -0.39 14.68 9.01
N ASP A 30 -0.97 14.76 7.82
CA ASP A 30 -1.49 16.00 7.26
C ASP A 30 -2.68 15.70 6.34
N ARG A 31 -3.64 16.63 6.32
CA ARG A 31 -4.78 16.62 5.42
C ARG A 31 -4.83 17.97 4.74
N LYS A 32 -4.68 17.98 3.42
CA LYS A 32 -4.70 19.21 2.63
C LYS A 32 -5.64 19.12 1.45
N GLU A 33 -6.13 20.28 1.05
CA GLU A 33 -6.83 20.45 -0.22
C GLU A 33 -5.91 21.21 -1.17
N SER A 34 -5.73 20.70 -2.38
CA SER A 34 -4.94 21.34 -3.42
C SER A 34 -5.66 21.22 -4.75
N HIS A 35 -5.94 22.36 -5.37
CA HIS A 35 -6.68 22.43 -6.64
C HIS A 35 -8.03 21.66 -6.61
N GLY A 36 -8.72 21.67 -5.47
CA GLY A 36 -9.99 20.96 -5.28
C GLY A 36 -9.86 19.45 -5.05
N GLU A 37 -8.64 18.92 -4.92
CA GLU A 37 -8.39 17.52 -4.56
C GLU A 37 -7.92 17.40 -3.11
N VAL A 38 -8.43 16.38 -2.42
CA VAL A 38 -8.05 16.07 -1.04
C VAL A 38 -6.86 15.11 -1.03
N PHE A 39 -5.84 15.44 -0.25
CA PHE A 39 -4.66 14.60 -0.02
C PHE A 39 -4.55 14.26 1.47
N LEU A 40 -4.47 12.96 1.76
CA LEU A 40 -4.16 12.40 3.06
C LEU A 40 -2.69 12.00 3.06
N VAL A 41 -1.84 12.83 3.67
CA VAL A 41 -0.39 12.59 3.76
C VAL A 41 -0.13 11.70 4.95
N THR A 42 0.61 10.61 4.73
CA THR A 42 0.91 9.62 5.76
C THR A 42 2.35 9.70 6.27
N ASP A 43 2.61 9.16 7.47
CA ASP A 43 3.94 8.99 8.06
C ASP A 43 4.79 7.89 7.41
N GLY A 44 4.30 7.28 6.34
CA GLY A 44 5.05 6.33 5.53
C GLY A 44 4.84 6.59 4.04
N GLY A 45 4.86 5.55 3.20
CA GLY A 45 4.68 5.73 1.76
C GLY A 45 5.32 4.63 0.93
N LEU A 46 5.70 5.00 -0.29
CA LEU A 46 6.37 4.17 -1.29
C LEU A 46 7.62 3.48 -0.75
N HIS A 47 8.37 4.13 0.16
CA HIS A 47 9.56 3.55 0.78
C HIS A 47 9.24 2.31 1.64
N HIS A 48 7.99 2.15 2.09
CA HIS A 48 7.49 0.95 2.75
C HIS A 48 6.66 0.05 1.83
N GLN A 49 5.98 0.64 0.83
CA GLN A 49 5.01 -0.05 -0.04
C GLN A 49 5.12 0.35 -1.52
N LEU A 50 6.27 0.07 -2.13
CA LEU A 50 6.55 0.33 -3.55
C LEU A 50 5.55 -0.38 -4.48
N ALA A 51 5.11 -1.59 -4.12
CA ALA A 51 4.12 -2.34 -4.89
C ALA A 51 2.76 -1.64 -4.92
N ALA A 52 2.32 -1.09 -3.79
CA ALA A 52 1.06 -0.35 -3.69
C ALA A 52 1.14 1.00 -4.42
N SER A 53 2.33 1.60 -4.50
CA SER A 53 2.50 2.87 -5.19
C SER A 53 2.36 2.79 -6.72
N GLY A 54 2.27 1.57 -7.28
CA GLY A 54 2.24 1.32 -8.72
C GLY A 54 3.61 1.44 -9.41
N ASN A 55 4.69 1.71 -8.67
CA ASN A 55 6.03 1.87 -9.22
C ASN A 55 6.83 0.54 -9.27
N PHE A 56 6.17 -0.59 -9.02
CA PHE A 56 6.75 -1.92 -9.09
C PHE A 56 6.44 -2.60 -10.44
N GLY A 57 6.89 -1.98 -11.54
CA GLY A 57 6.79 -2.56 -12.90
C GLY A 57 5.37 -2.71 -13.45
N THR A 58 4.37 -2.04 -12.87
CA THR A 58 2.98 -2.14 -13.30
C THR A 58 2.69 -1.12 -14.41
N VAL A 59 2.21 -1.59 -15.57
CA VAL A 59 1.92 -0.73 -16.73
C VAL A 59 0.68 0.14 -16.51
N VAL A 60 -0.32 -0.38 -15.78
CA VAL A 60 -1.56 0.33 -15.45
C VAL A 60 -1.70 0.44 -13.94
N ARG A 61 -1.68 1.66 -13.42
CA ARG A 61 -1.86 1.90 -11.99
C ARG A 61 -3.25 1.47 -11.54
N ARG A 62 -3.30 0.70 -10.46
CA ARG A 62 -4.54 0.35 -9.75
C ARG A 62 -4.31 0.54 -8.27
N ASN A 63 -5.30 1.07 -7.58
CA ASN A 63 -5.25 1.15 -6.13
C ASN A 63 -5.29 -0.27 -5.57
N TYR A 64 -4.40 -0.54 -4.62
CA TYR A 64 -4.59 -1.69 -3.74
C TYR A 64 -5.86 -1.45 -2.92
N PRO A 65 -6.55 -2.52 -2.48
CA PRO A 65 -7.65 -2.33 -1.54
C PRO A 65 -7.12 -1.55 -0.33
N SER A 66 -7.83 -0.50 0.03
CA SER A 66 -7.39 0.44 1.06
C SER A 66 -8.60 0.95 1.85
N ALA A 67 -8.36 1.33 3.11
CA ALA A 67 -9.38 1.86 3.99
C ALA A 67 -8.79 2.84 5.00
N ILE A 68 -9.65 3.68 5.57
CA ILE A 68 -9.36 4.40 6.81
C ILE A 68 -9.70 3.45 7.95
N ALA A 69 -8.70 2.77 8.51
CA ALA A 69 -8.85 1.69 9.48
C ALA A 69 -9.53 2.13 10.78
N THR A 70 -9.25 3.35 11.27
CA THR A 70 -9.92 3.94 12.44
C THR A 70 -11.40 4.25 12.20
N ARG A 71 -11.84 4.25 10.94
CA ARG A 71 -13.22 4.52 10.51
C ARG A 71 -13.78 3.36 9.68
N TYR A 72 -13.35 2.14 9.97
CA TYR A 72 -13.72 0.98 9.17
C TYR A 72 -15.24 0.76 9.17
N GLY A 73 -15.82 0.58 7.99
CA GLY A 73 -17.27 0.42 7.79
C GLY A 73 -18.07 1.73 7.68
N ALA A 74 -17.44 2.89 7.88
CA ALA A 74 -18.08 4.16 7.56
C ALA A 74 -18.31 4.30 6.04
N ALA A 75 -19.37 5.02 5.67
CA ALA A 75 -19.67 5.28 4.26
C ALA A 75 -18.61 6.20 3.64
N ALA A 76 -18.42 6.07 2.32
CA ALA A 76 -17.59 7.02 1.59
C ALA A 76 -18.29 8.40 1.57
N GLU A 77 -17.56 9.43 1.99
CA GLU A 77 -18.04 10.81 2.04
C GLU A 77 -17.34 11.70 1.01
N GLU A 78 -16.10 11.37 0.65
CA GLU A 78 -15.30 12.17 -0.26
C GLU A 78 -14.34 11.32 -1.10
N GLU A 79 -13.88 11.90 -2.21
CA GLU A 79 -12.75 11.40 -2.98
C GLU A 79 -11.45 11.97 -2.40
N ALA A 80 -10.49 11.12 -2.08
CA ALA A 80 -9.19 11.54 -1.58
C ALA A 80 -8.05 10.66 -2.13
N SER A 81 -6.85 11.23 -2.20
CA SER A 81 -5.62 10.50 -2.50
C SER A 81 -4.80 10.29 -1.23
N ILE A 82 -4.42 9.04 -0.96
CA ILE A 82 -3.50 8.68 0.12
C ILE A 82 -2.09 8.76 -0.46
N VAL A 83 -1.27 9.63 0.10
CA VAL A 83 0.12 9.86 -0.31
C VAL A 83 1.07 9.63 0.86
N GLY A 84 2.34 9.38 0.54
CA GLY A 84 3.38 9.32 1.56
C GLY A 84 4.03 10.67 1.84
N CYS A 85 5.05 10.64 2.68
CA CYS A 85 5.80 11.81 3.14
C CYS A 85 7.00 12.20 2.25
N LEU A 86 7.26 11.49 1.16
CA LEU A 86 8.44 11.72 0.32
C LEU A 86 8.28 12.92 -0.61
N CYS A 87 9.41 13.52 -1.01
CA CYS A 87 9.45 14.71 -1.88
C CYS A 87 9.17 14.43 -3.37
N THR A 88 8.42 13.38 -3.69
CA THR A 88 8.15 12.95 -5.07
C THR A 88 6.66 12.75 -5.30
N PRO A 89 6.13 13.19 -6.47
CA PRO A 89 4.73 12.93 -6.82
C PRO A 89 4.44 11.44 -7.08
N LEU A 90 5.47 10.59 -7.13
CA LEU A 90 5.32 9.15 -7.26
C LEU A 90 4.91 8.46 -5.95
N ASP A 91 4.97 9.18 -4.83
CA ASP A 91 4.68 8.65 -3.49
C ASP A 91 3.18 8.63 -3.19
N ILE A 92 2.44 7.85 -3.98
CA ILE A 92 0.98 7.74 -3.89
C ILE A 92 0.58 6.31 -3.60
N LEU A 93 -0.01 6.05 -2.44
CA LEU A 93 -0.50 4.72 -2.03
C LEU A 93 -1.90 4.42 -2.59
N ALA A 94 -2.76 5.43 -2.71
CA ALA A 94 -4.07 5.32 -3.37
C ALA A 94 -4.41 6.63 -4.09
N ASN A 95 -4.85 6.54 -5.34
CA ASN A 95 -5.29 7.69 -6.14
C ASN A 95 -6.80 7.84 -6.07
N LYS A 96 -7.30 9.02 -5.72
CA LYS A 96 -8.72 9.37 -5.95
C LYS A 96 -9.68 8.26 -5.52
N GLY A 97 -9.45 7.71 -4.34
CA GLY A 97 -10.29 6.66 -3.75
C GLY A 97 -11.47 7.27 -3.01
N GLY A 98 -12.57 6.54 -2.94
CA GLY A 98 -13.71 6.92 -2.08
C GLY A 98 -13.45 6.50 -0.64
N PHE A 99 -13.43 7.47 0.27
CA PHE A 99 -13.14 7.24 1.68
C PHE A 99 -14.13 7.99 2.58
N PRO A 100 -14.37 7.52 3.81
CA PRO A 100 -14.94 8.39 4.83
C PRO A 100 -14.00 9.58 5.05
N ARG A 101 -14.53 10.69 5.55
CA ARG A 101 -13.70 11.85 5.88
C ARG A 101 -12.68 11.49 6.96
N ALA A 102 -11.42 11.39 6.55
CA ALA A 102 -10.28 11.14 7.44
C ALA A 102 -9.70 12.45 7.95
N GLU A 103 -9.14 12.41 9.15
CA GLU A 103 -8.47 13.55 9.80
C GLU A 103 -7.06 13.13 10.23
N VAL A 104 -6.23 14.12 10.60
CA VAL A 104 -4.89 13.84 11.16
C VAL A 104 -5.02 12.94 12.40
N GLY A 105 -4.20 11.89 12.46
CA GLY A 105 -4.23 10.86 13.49
C GLY A 105 -5.05 9.61 13.11
N ASP A 106 -5.87 9.66 12.06
CA ASP A 106 -6.53 8.45 11.54
C ASP A 106 -5.50 7.48 10.92
N LEU A 107 -5.79 6.18 11.00
CA LEU A 107 -4.94 5.16 10.40
C LEU A 107 -5.43 4.80 9.00
N VAL A 108 -4.52 4.78 8.04
CA VAL A 108 -4.72 4.18 6.72
C VAL A 108 -4.30 2.72 6.78
N ALA A 109 -5.08 1.84 6.16
CA ALA A 109 -4.72 0.46 5.87
C ALA A 109 -4.60 0.25 4.36
N ILE A 110 -3.49 -0.35 3.93
CA ILE A 110 -3.30 -0.91 2.59
C ILE A 110 -3.29 -2.43 2.73
N PHE A 111 -4.28 -3.10 2.14
CA PHE A 111 -4.42 -4.56 2.16
C PHE A 111 -3.60 -5.20 1.05
N CYS A 112 -3.48 -6.53 1.10
CA CYS A 112 -2.70 -7.32 0.15
C CYS A 112 -1.20 -6.92 0.11
N ALA A 113 -0.66 -6.53 1.27
CA ALA A 113 0.67 -5.94 1.43
C ALA A 113 1.74 -6.95 1.86
N GLY A 114 1.42 -8.24 2.01
CA GLY A 114 2.35 -9.24 2.55
C GLY A 114 3.38 -9.76 1.53
N ALA A 115 3.17 -9.51 0.23
CA ALA A 115 4.10 -9.88 -0.83
C ALA A 115 4.62 -8.66 -1.58
N TYR A 116 5.94 -8.51 -1.64
CA TYR A 116 6.62 -7.41 -2.33
C TYR A 116 6.23 -6.01 -1.81
N GLY A 117 5.70 -5.94 -0.58
CA GLY A 117 5.60 -4.69 0.18
C GLY A 117 6.98 -4.31 0.70
N ALA A 118 7.27 -4.58 1.96
CA ALA A 118 8.55 -4.26 2.59
C ALA A 118 9.77 -4.80 1.80
N SER A 119 9.71 -6.06 1.34
CA SER A 119 10.85 -6.73 0.70
C SER A 119 11.32 -6.12 -0.63
N ALA A 120 10.45 -5.38 -1.33
CA ALA A 120 10.78 -4.74 -2.60
C ALA A 120 10.95 -3.22 -2.48
N SER A 121 10.65 -2.65 -1.31
CA SER A 121 10.57 -1.20 -1.13
C SER A 121 11.91 -0.60 -0.68
N PRO A 122 12.24 0.62 -1.12
CA PRO A 122 13.50 1.26 -0.74
C PRO A 122 13.38 1.89 0.67
N ALA A 123 13.37 1.05 1.71
CA ALA A 123 13.13 1.46 3.10
C ALA A 123 14.01 2.63 3.59
N ALA A 124 15.27 2.68 3.16
CA ALA A 124 16.20 3.75 3.56
C ALA A 124 16.10 5.02 2.71
N PHE A 125 15.17 5.11 1.75
CA PHE A 125 15.04 6.27 0.87
C PHE A 125 14.75 7.53 1.69
N LEU A 126 15.47 8.61 1.39
CA LEU A 126 15.47 9.88 2.15
C LEU A 126 15.76 9.73 3.66
N GLY A 127 16.31 8.59 4.12
CA GLY A 127 16.67 8.38 5.52
C GLY A 127 15.50 8.05 6.47
N GLN A 128 14.33 7.66 5.96
CA GLN A 128 13.14 7.34 6.77
C GLN A 128 13.32 6.09 7.65
N GLY A 129 13.84 5.00 7.07
CA GLY A 129 13.99 3.71 7.75
C GLY A 129 12.87 2.72 7.39
N PRO A 130 12.97 1.43 7.81
CA PRO A 130 11.93 0.43 7.53
C PRO A 130 10.70 0.62 8.43
N ALA A 131 9.54 0.19 7.94
CA ALA A 131 8.34 0.06 8.76
C ALA A 131 8.55 -1.01 9.85
N GLY A 132 7.94 -0.80 11.02
CA GLY A 132 7.85 -1.85 12.03
C GLY A 132 6.98 -3.02 11.54
N GLU A 133 7.37 -4.25 11.86
CA GLU A 133 6.63 -5.47 11.51
C GLU A 133 6.17 -6.19 12.77
N MET A 134 4.93 -6.69 12.75
CA MET A 134 4.32 -7.46 13.84
C MET A 134 3.53 -8.63 13.26
N LEU A 135 3.62 -9.79 13.92
CA LEU A 135 2.77 -10.95 13.69
C LEU A 135 1.71 -11.01 14.79
N VAL A 136 0.45 -11.21 14.41
CA VAL A 136 -0.71 -11.31 15.32
C VAL A 136 -1.10 -12.76 15.53
#